data_AF-A0A2E3MR34-F1
#
_entry.id   AF-A0A2E3MR34-F1
#
_cell.length_a   1.000
_cell.length_b   1.000
_cell.length_c   1.000
_cell.angle_alpha   90.00
_cell.angle_beta   90.00
_cell.angle_gamma   90.00
#
_symmetry.space_group_name_H-M   'P 1'
#
loop_
_entity.id
_entity.type
_entity.pdbx_description
1 polymer ?
#
loop_
_entity_poly.entity_id
_entity_poly.type
_entity_poly.pdbx_seq_one_letter_code
_entity_poly.pdbx_strand_id
1 'polypeptide(L)'
;MTTDWYATFAAWEKAHGEDYVGRLCGGDVAWGESYILRMYVNLYDTFGERQWLDKIVSHVDRLLANLSDKPPLPPHTRVAPEYLDGYLGWGQSRYAQYRPHYTEWLCDDGLMISPILRFVEIVWNDQRLHRRYRDKADHYLEFLEQFILEKWYRNWDADPGWTETDNSRFRQDRGYHVYEWAGWRNQPLNMYLAFTDGLVTLWRLSSAPNYKPHRPELPKFYQTESRRMLKYFHGQLRVDNQRDLNVWKYGPNTHWPELIEDVGHGFIDIQAALQGVRQKTYFSETDLRRMGQTFVQNVWNGDLRDPQFHYYLDGAPSQYDATRGYWGFGFLYLAGYDYRIWESMASYFDKHVDLLKQQPYIAVTAAMLAIATEQHDRWAPGAPRRLVARQRAEDLLLTWQPPTADADGTPLTGVHGYVVYQASRGDSKARRLNDGAIKAGQYVVAGAAEKSARYRVTAVDYRRNGNEGPAAEIAVAPQ
;
A
#
# COMPACT_ATOMS: atom_id res chain seq x y z
N MET A 1 9.70 -4.41 17.89
CA MET A 1 8.32 -4.84 17.55
C MET A 1 8.19 -6.35 17.71
N THR A 2 6.97 -6.85 17.92
CA THR A 2 6.71 -8.30 18.09
C THR A 2 5.69 -8.86 17.12
N THR A 3 5.02 -8.01 16.33
CA THR A 3 3.95 -8.43 15.43
C THR A 3 4.48 -8.99 14.11
N ASP A 4 3.95 -10.14 13.71
CA ASP A 4 4.07 -10.66 12.34
C ASP A 4 3.00 -10.00 11.46
N TRP A 5 3.40 -8.97 10.72
CA TRP A 5 2.49 -8.20 9.88
C TRP A 5 1.86 -9.02 8.76
N TYR A 6 2.63 -9.94 8.17
CA TYR A 6 2.14 -10.80 7.10
C TYR A 6 1.08 -11.76 7.64
N ALA A 7 1.34 -12.42 8.77
CA ALA A 7 0.36 -13.30 9.41
C ALA A 7 -0.88 -12.53 9.88
N THR A 8 -0.71 -11.28 10.34
CA THR A 8 -1.82 -10.41 10.74
C THR A 8 -2.73 -10.10 9.55
N PHE A 9 -2.16 -9.70 8.41
CA PHE A 9 -2.94 -9.48 7.19
C PHE A 9 -3.59 -10.77 6.70
N ALA A 10 -2.85 -11.89 6.65
CA ALA A 10 -3.38 -13.18 6.20
C ALA A 10 -4.56 -13.67 7.05
N ALA A 11 -4.52 -13.43 8.37
CA ALA A 11 -5.63 -13.74 9.26
C ALA A 11 -6.86 -12.86 8.99
N TRP A 12 -6.66 -11.56 8.76
CA TRP A 12 -7.74 -10.65 8.37
C TRP A 12 -8.33 -11.02 7.00
N GLU A 13 -7.48 -11.27 6.00
CA GLU A 13 -7.89 -11.62 4.64
C GLU A 13 -8.76 -12.87 4.62
N LYS A 14 -8.39 -13.89 5.39
CA LYS A 14 -9.18 -15.12 5.52
C LYS A 14 -10.60 -14.87 6.04
N ALA A 15 -10.78 -13.87 6.89
CA ALA A 15 -12.07 -13.56 7.52
C ALA A 15 -12.88 -12.52 6.73
N HIS A 16 -12.21 -11.56 6.08
CA HIS A 16 -12.80 -10.32 5.60
C HIS A 16 -12.44 -9.97 4.15
N GLY A 17 -11.57 -10.74 3.51
CA GLY A 17 -11.05 -10.42 2.17
C GLY A 17 -12.13 -10.27 1.11
N GLU A 18 -13.30 -10.89 1.30
CA GLU A 18 -14.43 -10.87 0.36
C GLU A 18 -15.59 -9.95 0.80
N ASP A 19 -15.41 -9.12 1.83
CA ASP A 19 -16.49 -8.28 2.40
C ASP A 19 -17.00 -7.19 1.42
N TYR A 20 -16.17 -6.80 0.44
CA TYR A 20 -16.43 -5.70 -0.48
C TYR A 20 -16.67 -6.13 -1.94
N VAL A 21 -16.09 -7.24 -2.38
CA VAL A 21 -16.15 -7.71 -3.78
C VAL A 21 -17.58 -7.87 -4.35
N GLY A 22 -18.56 -8.17 -3.50
CA GLY A 22 -19.97 -8.32 -3.88
C GLY A 22 -20.82 -7.04 -3.74
N ARG A 23 -20.22 -5.90 -3.35
CA ARG A 23 -20.96 -4.65 -3.16
C ARG A 23 -21.30 -4.03 -4.50
N LEU A 24 -22.52 -3.49 -4.61
CA LEU A 24 -23.01 -2.82 -5.82
C LEU A 24 -22.76 -1.30 -5.80
N CYS A 25 -22.43 -0.74 -4.65
CA CYS A 25 -22.10 0.69 -4.52
C CYS A 25 -20.67 0.92 -5.00
N GLY A 26 -20.49 1.72 -6.07
CA GLY A 26 -19.19 2.11 -6.60
C GLY A 26 -18.22 2.65 -5.55
N GLY A 27 -18.71 3.46 -4.60
CA GLY A 27 -17.88 4.00 -3.53
C GLY A 27 -17.39 2.93 -2.54
N ASP A 28 -18.17 1.87 -2.29
CA ASP A 28 -17.73 0.80 -1.39
C ASP A 28 -16.63 -0.05 -2.03
N VAL A 29 -16.71 -0.32 -3.33
CA VAL A 29 -15.65 -1.04 -4.05
C VAL A 29 -14.43 -0.15 -4.27
N ALA A 30 -14.60 1.12 -4.62
CA ALA A 30 -13.50 2.06 -4.82
C ALA A 30 -12.70 2.33 -3.54
N TRP A 31 -13.37 2.60 -2.42
CA TRP A 31 -12.72 2.95 -1.15
C TRP A 31 -12.49 1.75 -0.22
N GLY A 32 -12.75 0.53 -0.70
CA GLY A 32 -12.59 -0.73 0.05
C GLY A 32 -11.92 -1.82 -0.77
N GLU A 33 -12.62 -2.37 -1.77
CA GLU A 33 -12.14 -3.48 -2.60
C GLU A 33 -10.87 -3.12 -3.39
N SER A 34 -10.77 -1.90 -3.92
CA SER A 34 -9.58 -1.46 -4.67
C SER A 34 -8.30 -1.55 -3.85
N TYR A 35 -8.38 -1.27 -2.54
CA TYR A 35 -7.24 -1.35 -1.63
C TYR A 35 -6.83 -2.80 -1.38
N ILE A 36 -7.81 -3.69 -1.24
CA ILE A 36 -7.57 -5.13 -1.11
C ILE A 36 -6.88 -5.67 -2.37
N LEU A 37 -7.42 -5.37 -3.56
CA LEU A 37 -6.82 -5.78 -4.84
C LEU A 37 -5.39 -5.24 -4.99
N ARG A 38 -5.16 -3.97 -4.64
CA ARG A 38 -3.82 -3.37 -4.67
C ARG A 38 -2.87 -4.09 -3.73
N MET A 39 -3.33 -4.54 -2.56
CA MET A 39 -2.49 -5.31 -1.65
C MET A 39 -2.16 -6.70 -2.18
N TYR A 40 -3.10 -7.39 -2.83
CA TYR A 40 -2.80 -8.67 -3.48
C TYR A 40 -1.72 -8.52 -4.55
N VAL A 41 -1.76 -7.45 -5.36
CA VAL A 41 -0.73 -7.14 -6.34
C VAL A 41 0.63 -6.97 -5.65
N ASN A 42 0.72 -6.13 -4.62
CA ASN A 42 2.00 -5.83 -3.99
C ASN A 42 2.56 -7.03 -3.19
N LEU A 43 1.67 -7.84 -2.59
CA LEU A 43 2.05 -9.08 -1.92
C LEU A 43 2.60 -10.09 -2.93
N TYR A 44 2.02 -10.21 -4.12
CA TYR A 44 2.60 -11.03 -5.19
C TYR A 44 3.97 -10.49 -5.62
N ASP A 45 4.08 -9.20 -5.91
CA ASP A 45 5.34 -8.59 -6.37
C ASP A 45 6.47 -8.76 -5.33
N THR A 46 6.12 -8.77 -4.04
CA THR A 46 7.10 -8.90 -2.96
C THR A 46 7.43 -10.34 -2.61
N PHE A 47 6.42 -11.21 -2.54
CA PHE A 47 6.56 -12.56 -1.99
C PHE A 47 6.46 -13.68 -3.03
N GLY A 48 6.05 -13.39 -4.26
CA GLY A 48 5.96 -14.33 -5.39
C GLY A 48 4.86 -15.39 -5.28
N GLU A 49 3.97 -15.26 -4.29
CA GLU A 49 2.93 -16.26 -4.04
C GLU A 49 1.74 -16.11 -4.99
N ARG A 50 1.60 -17.08 -5.90
CA ARG A 50 0.54 -17.07 -6.93
C ARG A 50 -0.89 -17.05 -6.37
N GLN A 51 -1.09 -17.45 -5.11
CA GLN A 51 -2.42 -17.36 -4.47
C GLN A 51 -3.00 -15.94 -4.49
N TRP A 52 -2.14 -14.90 -4.43
CA TRP A 52 -2.60 -13.51 -4.48
C TRP A 52 -3.09 -13.12 -5.88
N LEU A 53 -2.47 -13.67 -6.93
CA LEU A 53 -2.97 -13.50 -8.31
C LEU A 53 -4.28 -14.27 -8.52
N ASP A 54 -4.43 -15.45 -7.93
CA ASP A 54 -5.68 -16.21 -7.97
C ASP A 54 -6.83 -15.42 -7.31
N LYS A 55 -6.56 -14.75 -6.19
CA LYS A 55 -7.51 -13.85 -5.52
C LYS A 55 -7.89 -12.67 -6.42
N ILE A 56 -6.93 -12.00 -7.06
CA ILE A 56 -7.24 -10.93 -8.02
C ILE A 56 -8.18 -11.44 -9.12
N VAL A 57 -7.88 -12.60 -9.73
CA VAL A 57 -8.74 -13.15 -10.78
C VAL A 57 -10.16 -13.37 -10.25
N SER A 58 -10.31 -14.07 -9.12
CA SER A 58 -11.61 -14.35 -8.53
C SER A 58 -12.40 -13.10 -8.15
N HIS A 59 -11.74 -12.02 -7.77
CA HIS A 59 -12.39 -10.79 -7.37
C HIS A 59 -12.76 -9.93 -8.57
N VAL A 60 -11.84 -9.75 -9.52
CA VAL A 60 -12.08 -8.98 -10.73
C VAL A 60 -13.20 -9.59 -11.57
N ASP A 61 -13.25 -10.92 -11.71
CA ASP A 61 -14.36 -11.59 -12.42
C ASP A 61 -15.74 -11.21 -11.82
N ARG A 62 -15.84 -11.16 -10.49
CA ARG A 62 -17.08 -10.80 -9.79
C ARG A 62 -17.40 -9.30 -9.91
N LEU A 63 -16.38 -8.45 -9.82
CA LEU A 63 -16.54 -7.01 -9.98
C LEU A 63 -17.02 -6.64 -11.37
N LEU A 64 -16.41 -7.20 -12.42
CA LEU A 64 -16.82 -6.94 -13.80
C LEU A 64 -18.23 -7.45 -14.09
N ALA A 65 -18.61 -8.59 -13.49
CA ALA A 65 -19.97 -9.13 -13.61
C ALA A 65 -21.05 -8.26 -12.94
N ASN A 66 -20.68 -7.40 -11.99
CA ASN A 66 -21.59 -6.51 -11.26
C ASN A 66 -21.70 -5.10 -11.86
N LEU A 67 -20.88 -4.78 -12.86
CA LEU A 67 -20.92 -3.49 -13.54
C LEU A 67 -22.24 -3.30 -14.28
N SER A 68 -22.72 -2.05 -14.34
CA SER A 68 -24.04 -1.76 -14.89
C SER A 68 -24.13 -0.34 -15.44
N ASP A 69 -24.74 -0.19 -16.61
CA ASP A 69 -25.22 1.11 -17.14
C ASP A 69 -26.51 1.54 -16.42
N LYS A 70 -27.38 0.56 -16.10
CA LYS A 70 -28.65 0.79 -15.39
C LYS A 70 -28.87 -0.19 -14.23
N PRO A 71 -28.53 0.20 -12.98
CA PRO A 71 -28.62 -0.69 -11.83
C PRO A 71 -30.04 -1.22 -11.63
N PRO A 72 -30.22 -2.54 -11.46
CA PRO A 72 -31.55 -3.14 -11.40
C PRO A 72 -32.24 -2.97 -10.04
N LEU A 73 -31.51 -2.60 -8.97
CA LEU A 73 -31.99 -2.63 -7.59
C LEU A 73 -31.77 -1.30 -6.84
N PRO A 74 -32.65 -0.95 -5.87
CA PRO A 74 -32.45 0.21 -5.01
C PRO A 74 -31.15 0.12 -4.19
N PRO A 75 -30.55 1.25 -3.79
CA PRO A 75 -31.06 2.62 -3.93
C PRO A 75 -30.77 3.27 -5.30
N HIS A 76 -30.07 2.58 -6.20
CA HIS A 76 -29.54 3.15 -7.45
C HIS A 76 -30.48 3.03 -8.66
N THR A 77 -31.78 2.78 -8.46
CA THR A 77 -32.74 2.59 -9.57
C THR A 77 -33.06 3.86 -10.35
N ARG A 78 -32.77 5.04 -9.81
CA ARG A 78 -32.90 6.30 -10.54
C ARG A 78 -31.56 6.62 -11.16
N VAL A 79 -31.45 6.51 -12.48
CA VAL A 79 -30.23 6.87 -13.22
C VAL A 79 -30.48 8.21 -13.90
N ALA A 80 -29.53 9.14 -13.85
CA ALA A 80 -29.66 10.37 -14.62
C ALA A 80 -29.50 10.01 -16.12
N PRO A 81 -30.28 10.60 -17.05
CA PRO A 81 -30.22 10.23 -18.46
C PRO A 81 -28.82 10.28 -19.07
N GLU A 82 -27.95 11.14 -18.53
CA GLU A 82 -26.56 11.27 -18.92
C GLU A 82 -25.75 9.99 -18.64
N TYR A 83 -26.07 9.24 -17.59
CA TYR A 83 -25.45 7.95 -17.25
C TYR A 83 -26.18 6.74 -17.86
N LEU A 84 -27.02 6.93 -18.88
CA LEU A 84 -27.58 5.86 -19.71
C LEU A 84 -26.89 5.88 -21.08
N ASP A 85 -25.58 5.70 -21.06
CA ASP A 85 -24.68 5.97 -22.18
C ASP A 85 -24.24 4.70 -22.92
N GLY A 86 -24.68 3.53 -22.43
CA GLY A 86 -24.32 2.22 -22.96
C GLY A 86 -22.99 1.70 -22.45
N TYR A 87 -22.32 2.42 -21.54
CA TYR A 87 -21.11 1.99 -20.88
C TYR A 87 -21.43 1.40 -19.50
N LEU A 88 -20.65 0.40 -19.12
CA LEU A 88 -20.75 -0.19 -17.80
C LEU A 88 -19.76 0.53 -16.87
N GLY A 89 -20.14 0.79 -15.62
CA GLY A 89 -19.23 1.39 -14.64
C GLY A 89 -19.60 1.12 -13.19
N TRP A 90 -18.79 1.66 -12.28
CA TRP A 90 -18.97 1.53 -10.83
C TRP A 90 -19.65 2.80 -10.30
N GLY A 91 -20.96 2.88 -10.44
CA GLY A 91 -21.71 4.04 -9.96
C GLY A 91 -22.38 3.84 -8.61
N GLN A 92 -22.86 4.95 -8.06
CA GLN A 92 -23.49 5.01 -6.75
C GLN A 92 -24.27 6.33 -6.58
N SER A 93 -25.05 6.44 -5.50
CA SER A 93 -25.87 7.63 -5.18
C SER A 93 -25.62 8.22 -3.79
N ARG A 94 -24.72 7.62 -2.99
CA ARG A 94 -24.29 8.06 -1.64
C ARG A 94 -23.64 9.44 -1.64
N TYR A 95 -22.81 9.76 -2.64
CA TYR A 95 -22.17 11.09 -2.71
C TYR A 95 -23.04 12.15 -3.38
N ALA A 96 -24.13 11.74 -4.04
CA ALA A 96 -24.99 12.64 -4.80
C ALA A 96 -26.10 13.24 -3.91
N GLN A 97 -25.70 13.94 -2.84
CA GLN A 97 -26.57 14.45 -1.76
C GLN A 97 -27.79 15.27 -2.24
N TYR A 98 -27.74 15.83 -3.46
CA TYR A 98 -28.77 16.71 -4.01
C TYR A 98 -29.44 16.17 -5.28
N ARG A 99 -28.94 15.06 -5.83
CA ARG A 99 -29.53 14.31 -6.93
C ARG A 99 -29.28 12.83 -6.67
N PRO A 100 -30.23 12.07 -6.09
CA PRO A 100 -30.02 10.67 -5.70
C PRO A 100 -29.99 9.72 -6.91
N HIS A 101 -29.35 10.16 -8.00
CA HIS A 101 -29.15 9.40 -9.20
C HIS A 101 -27.92 8.52 -9.06
N TYR A 102 -27.94 7.39 -9.76
CA TYR A 102 -26.72 6.65 -10.06
C TYR A 102 -25.75 7.55 -10.83
N THR A 103 -24.56 7.71 -10.26
CA THR A 103 -23.48 8.50 -10.81
C THR A 103 -22.17 7.74 -10.68
N GLU A 104 -21.39 7.76 -11.75
CA GLU A 104 -20.06 7.16 -11.83
C GLU A 104 -18.98 8.24 -11.62
N TRP A 105 -17.94 7.90 -10.86
CA TRP A 105 -16.90 8.83 -10.40
C TRP A 105 -15.60 8.53 -11.09
N LEU A 106 -14.94 9.56 -11.64
CA LEU A 106 -13.60 9.40 -12.23
C LEU A 106 -12.60 8.83 -11.21
N CYS A 107 -12.70 9.30 -9.96
CA CYS A 107 -11.89 8.79 -8.86
C CYS A 107 -12.19 7.32 -8.56
N ASP A 108 -13.46 6.94 -8.41
CA ASP A 108 -13.86 5.56 -8.09
C ASP A 108 -13.41 4.59 -9.19
N ASP A 109 -13.67 4.94 -10.46
CA ASP A 109 -13.19 4.15 -11.60
C ASP A 109 -11.66 4.08 -11.62
N GLY A 110 -10.96 5.18 -11.33
CA GLY A 110 -9.50 5.24 -11.26
C GLY A 110 -8.90 4.33 -10.19
N LEU A 111 -9.48 4.35 -8.99
CA LEU A 111 -9.12 3.46 -7.89
C LEU A 111 -9.33 1.99 -8.28
N MET A 112 -10.42 1.67 -8.99
CA MET A 112 -10.74 0.30 -9.38
C MET A 112 -9.86 -0.22 -10.54
N ILE A 113 -9.66 0.55 -11.61
CA ILE A 113 -8.91 0.06 -12.77
C ILE A 113 -7.43 -0.13 -12.46
N SER A 114 -6.86 0.71 -11.58
CA SER A 114 -5.42 0.73 -11.34
C SER A 114 -4.85 -0.62 -10.85
N PRO A 115 -5.34 -1.28 -9.79
CA PRO A 115 -4.83 -2.60 -9.39
C PRO A 115 -5.10 -3.70 -10.42
N ILE A 116 -6.19 -3.62 -11.19
CA ILE A 116 -6.49 -4.56 -12.28
C ILE A 116 -5.44 -4.44 -13.39
N LEU A 117 -5.12 -3.20 -13.78
CA LEU A 117 -4.09 -2.92 -14.79
C LEU A 117 -2.69 -3.28 -14.29
N ARG A 118 -2.40 -3.16 -12.99
CA ARG A 118 -1.16 -3.68 -12.39
C ARG A 118 -1.06 -5.20 -12.58
N PHE A 119 -2.15 -5.95 -12.33
CA PHE A 119 -2.19 -7.39 -12.59
C PHE A 119 -1.91 -7.71 -14.07
N VAL A 120 -2.54 -7.00 -15.00
CA VAL A 120 -2.28 -7.16 -16.44
C VAL A 120 -0.80 -6.96 -16.75
N GLU A 121 -0.21 -5.88 -16.23
CA GLU A 121 1.20 -5.55 -16.45
C GLU A 121 2.15 -6.62 -15.89
N ILE A 122 1.87 -7.17 -14.70
CA ILE A 122 2.64 -8.27 -14.11
C ILE A 122 2.58 -9.51 -14.99
N VAL A 123 1.37 -9.93 -15.38
CA VAL A 123 1.17 -11.13 -16.19
C VAL A 123 1.84 -10.98 -17.55
N TRP A 124 1.71 -9.83 -18.22
CA TRP A 124 2.32 -9.61 -19.52
C TRP A 124 3.85 -9.67 -19.48
N ASN A 125 4.46 -9.14 -18.41
CA ASN A 125 5.91 -9.08 -18.27
C ASN A 125 6.56 -10.40 -17.77
N ASP A 126 5.78 -11.33 -17.21
CA ASP A 126 6.31 -12.62 -16.72
C ASP A 126 5.72 -13.81 -17.49
N GLN A 127 6.52 -14.37 -18.41
CA GLN A 127 6.13 -15.54 -19.22
C GLN A 127 5.75 -16.76 -18.39
N ARG A 128 6.25 -16.89 -17.15
CA ARG A 128 5.91 -18.02 -16.26
C ARG A 128 4.45 -17.99 -15.83
N LEU A 129 3.82 -16.82 -15.88
CA LEU A 129 2.41 -16.60 -15.54
C LEU A 129 1.46 -16.83 -16.71
N HIS A 130 1.96 -16.80 -17.95
CA HIS A 130 1.11 -16.76 -19.14
C HIS A 130 0.15 -17.96 -19.22
N ARG A 131 0.64 -19.17 -18.94
CA ARG A 131 -0.17 -20.40 -19.00
C ARG A 131 -1.45 -20.33 -18.16
N ARG A 132 -1.44 -19.61 -17.05
CA ARG A 132 -2.57 -19.56 -16.10
C ARG A 132 -3.38 -18.27 -16.20
N TYR A 133 -2.71 -17.15 -16.48
CA TYR A 133 -3.32 -15.83 -16.28
C TYR A 133 -3.42 -14.99 -17.56
N ARG A 134 -2.81 -15.41 -18.68
CA ARG A 134 -2.75 -14.57 -19.88
C ARG A 134 -4.14 -14.21 -20.41
N ASP A 135 -5.00 -15.20 -20.60
CA ASP A 135 -6.35 -15.00 -21.14
C ASP A 135 -7.17 -14.04 -20.26
N LYS A 136 -7.00 -14.13 -18.93
CA LYS A 136 -7.64 -13.22 -17.98
C LYS A 136 -7.09 -11.81 -18.07
N ALA A 137 -5.77 -11.65 -18.13
CA ALA A 137 -5.14 -10.34 -18.29
C ALA A 137 -5.57 -9.65 -19.60
N ASP A 138 -5.60 -10.40 -20.70
CA ASP A 138 -6.03 -9.88 -22.01
C ASP A 138 -7.52 -9.48 -21.97
N HIS A 139 -8.38 -10.33 -21.40
CA HIS A 139 -9.81 -10.03 -21.22
C HIS A 139 -10.05 -8.79 -20.36
N TYR A 140 -9.35 -8.64 -19.23
CA TYR A 140 -9.54 -7.49 -18.34
C TYR A 140 -9.12 -6.19 -19.01
N LEU A 141 -8.01 -6.18 -19.75
CA LEU A 141 -7.59 -5.01 -20.50
C LEU A 141 -8.64 -4.61 -21.54
N GLU A 142 -9.07 -5.55 -22.38
CA GLU A 142 -10.08 -5.31 -23.42
C GLU A 142 -11.39 -4.77 -22.83
N PHE A 143 -11.86 -5.40 -21.73
CA PHE A 143 -13.08 -4.99 -21.06
C PHE A 143 -12.97 -3.56 -20.50
N LEU A 144 -11.88 -3.25 -19.79
CA LEU A 144 -11.69 -1.93 -19.21
C LEU A 144 -11.59 -0.85 -20.29
N GLU A 145 -10.90 -1.13 -21.40
CA GLU A 145 -10.80 -0.20 -22.52
C GLU A 145 -12.16 0.11 -23.13
N GLN A 146 -12.96 -0.94 -23.37
CA GLN A 146 -14.28 -0.82 -23.97
C GLN A 146 -15.26 -0.06 -23.08
N PHE A 147 -15.34 -0.42 -21.79
CA PHE A 147 -16.42 0.06 -20.94
C PHE A 147 -16.05 1.25 -20.06
N ILE A 148 -14.82 1.29 -19.54
CA ILE A 148 -14.42 2.31 -18.57
C ILE A 148 -13.65 3.44 -19.27
N LEU A 149 -12.59 3.11 -20.03
CA LEU A 149 -11.73 4.13 -20.61
C LEU A 149 -12.41 4.86 -21.77
N GLU A 150 -13.13 4.15 -22.64
CA GLU A 150 -13.84 4.79 -23.75
C GLU A 150 -14.89 5.80 -23.26
N LYS A 151 -15.63 5.47 -22.20
CA LYS A 151 -16.58 6.36 -21.53
C LYS A 151 -15.91 7.69 -21.17
N TRP A 152 -14.82 7.64 -20.39
CA TRP A 152 -14.11 8.86 -19.98
C TRP A 152 -13.45 9.59 -21.15
N TYR A 153 -12.94 8.86 -22.14
CA TYR A 153 -12.37 9.45 -23.35
C TYR A 153 -13.40 10.29 -24.13
N ARG A 154 -14.62 9.77 -24.33
CA ARG A 154 -15.66 10.47 -25.08
C ARG A 154 -16.12 11.77 -24.42
N ASN A 155 -16.01 11.84 -23.10
CA ASN A 155 -16.51 12.97 -22.31
C ASN A 155 -15.40 13.86 -21.76
N TRP A 156 -14.15 13.64 -22.18
CA TRP A 156 -12.99 14.27 -21.56
C TRP A 156 -12.98 15.80 -21.62
N ASP A 157 -13.45 16.38 -22.73
CA ASP A 157 -13.33 17.82 -23.03
C ASP A 157 -14.52 18.67 -22.56
N ALA A 158 -15.56 18.10 -21.95
CA ALA A 158 -16.75 18.83 -21.53
C ALA A 158 -16.59 19.61 -20.20
N ASP A 159 -15.39 20.11 -19.90
CA ASP A 159 -15.09 20.92 -18.70
C ASP A 159 -15.25 22.43 -19.00
N PRO A 160 -16.37 23.07 -18.62
CA PRO A 160 -16.51 24.52 -18.72
C PRO A 160 -15.67 25.14 -17.60
N GLY A 161 -14.39 25.42 -17.87
CA GLY A 161 -13.43 25.89 -16.88
C GLY A 161 -14.00 26.90 -15.86
N TRP A 162 -13.58 26.78 -14.60
CA TRP A 162 -14.09 27.60 -13.50
C TRP A 162 -13.56 29.05 -13.55
N THR A 163 -14.43 30.02 -13.26
CA THR A 163 -14.05 31.40 -12.91
C THR A 163 -14.87 31.88 -11.71
N GLU A 164 -14.26 32.74 -10.89
CA GLU A 164 -14.91 33.35 -9.72
C GLU A 164 -16.19 34.13 -10.08
N THR A 165 -16.27 34.63 -11.33
CA THR A 165 -17.40 35.38 -11.88
C THR A 165 -18.56 34.49 -12.36
N ASP A 166 -18.33 33.23 -12.73
CA ASP A 166 -19.38 32.25 -13.10
C ASP A 166 -19.77 31.35 -11.93
N ASN A 167 -19.93 31.95 -10.76
CA ASN A 167 -20.43 31.29 -9.54
C ASN A 167 -21.94 30.95 -9.66
N SER A 168 -22.59 31.24 -10.79
CA SER A 168 -24.01 30.95 -11.02
C SER A 168 -24.29 29.47 -11.28
N ARG A 169 -23.34 28.76 -11.91
CA ARG A 169 -23.37 27.30 -12.13
C ARG A 169 -23.00 26.50 -10.88
N PHE A 170 -22.41 27.17 -9.89
CA PHE A 170 -21.87 26.59 -8.65
C PHE A 170 -22.88 26.52 -7.48
N ARG A 171 -24.15 26.91 -7.69
CA ARG A 171 -24.97 27.53 -6.62
C ARG A 171 -26.27 26.84 -6.24
N GLN A 172 -26.30 25.53 -6.08
CA GLN A 172 -27.37 24.91 -5.27
C GLN A 172 -26.93 23.92 -4.18
N ASP A 173 -25.69 23.41 -4.16
CA ASP A 173 -25.28 22.34 -3.23
C ASP A 173 -24.06 22.62 -2.32
N ARG A 174 -23.50 23.85 -2.35
CA ARG A 174 -22.37 24.27 -1.48
C ARG A 174 -21.08 23.45 -1.67
N GLY A 175 -20.64 23.26 -2.91
CA GLY A 175 -19.21 23.08 -3.21
C GLY A 175 -18.71 21.64 -3.33
N TYR A 176 -19.59 20.66 -3.45
CA TYR A 176 -19.22 19.31 -3.90
C TYR A 176 -19.49 19.20 -5.40
N HIS A 177 -18.54 19.67 -6.24
CA HIS A 177 -18.56 19.51 -7.70
C HIS A 177 -17.30 18.77 -8.23
N VAL A 178 -17.05 17.55 -7.73
CA VAL A 178 -16.36 16.44 -8.43
C VAL A 178 -17.24 15.82 -9.56
N TYR A 179 -18.45 16.35 -9.85
CA TYR A 179 -19.65 15.51 -10.09
C TYR A 179 -20.28 15.46 -11.51
N GLU A 180 -19.73 16.02 -12.59
CA GLU A 180 -20.43 15.97 -13.91
C GLU A 180 -19.51 15.62 -15.09
N TRP A 181 -19.47 14.32 -15.43
CA TRP A 181 -19.14 13.72 -16.73
C TRP A 181 -17.83 14.06 -17.45
N ALA A 182 -17.03 15.03 -17.02
CA ALA A 182 -16.00 15.57 -17.90
C ALA A 182 -14.81 16.20 -17.21
N GLY A 183 -13.65 16.00 -17.82
CA GLY A 183 -12.40 16.61 -17.44
C GLY A 183 -11.93 16.27 -16.02
N TRP A 184 -10.81 16.87 -15.66
CA TRP A 184 -10.12 16.63 -14.39
C TRP A 184 -9.64 17.92 -13.72
N ARG A 185 -9.68 19.06 -14.42
CA ARG A 185 -8.99 20.30 -13.99
C ARG A 185 -9.63 20.98 -12.79
N ASN A 186 -10.92 20.74 -12.57
CA ASN A 186 -11.69 21.26 -11.46
C ASN A 186 -11.89 20.22 -10.34
N GLN A 187 -11.29 19.03 -10.47
CA GLN A 187 -11.30 18.04 -9.42
C GLN A 187 -10.15 18.29 -8.42
N PRO A 188 -10.32 17.88 -7.14
CA PRO A 188 -9.21 17.77 -6.21
C PRO A 188 -8.07 16.91 -6.78
N LEU A 189 -6.83 17.16 -6.32
CA LEU A 189 -5.64 16.47 -6.81
C LEU A 189 -5.80 14.96 -6.67
N ASN A 190 -6.08 14.49 -5.47
CA ASN A 190 -6.26 13.07 -5.17
C ASN A 190 -7.36 12.40 -6.03
N MET A 191 -8.43 13.11 -6.39
CA MET A 191 -9.55 12.53 -7.15
C MET A 191 -9.15 12.16 -8.58
N TYR A 192 -8.56 13.09 -9.34
CA TYR A 192 -8.15 12.77 -10.71
C TYR A 192 -6.84 11.97 -10.75
N LEU A 193 -5.99 12.08 -9.71
CA LEU A 193 -4.74 11.32 -9.64
C LEU A 193 -4.98 9.82 -9.49
N ALA A 194 -6.11 9.41 -8.91
CA ALA A 194 -6.54 8.01 -8.90
C ALA A 194 -6.64 7.43 -10.33
N PHE A 195 -7.24 8.19 -11.25
CA PHE A 195 -7.34 7.80 -12.66
C PHE A 195 -6.00 7.91 -13.39
N THR A 196 -5.16 8.87 -12.99
CA THR A 196 -3.81 9.06 -13.53
C THR A 196 -2.94 7.80 -13.35
N ASP A 197 -3.02 7.11 -12.19
CA ASP A 197 -2.29 5.85 -11.94
C ASP A 197 -2.62 4.79 -13.01
N GLY A 198 -3.91 4.62 -13.33
CA GLY A 198 -4.39 3.75 -14.40
C GLY A 198 -3.87 4.16 -15.78
N LEU A 199 -3.99 5.45 -16.14
CA LEU A 199 -3.55 5.95 -17.45
C LEU A 199 -2.04 5.82 -17.68
N VAL A 200 -1.21 6.03 -16.66
CA VAL A 200 0.24 5.83 -16.80
C VAL A 200 0.57 4.35 -17.00
N THR A 201 -0.14 3.45 -16.31
CA THR A 201 0.02 2.00 -16.51
C THR A 201 -0.41 1.60 -17.92
N LEU A 202 -1.55 2.10 -18.41
CA LEU A 202 -2.00 1.89 -19.79
C LEU A 202 -1.03 2.45 -20.84
N TRP A 203 -0.41 3.60 -20.60
CA TRP A 203 0.62 4.12 -21.49
C TRP A 203 1.78 3.11 -21.65
N ARG A 204 2.26 2.48 -20.57
CA ARG A 204 3.27 1.42 -20.69
C ARG A 204 2.76 0.19 -21.42
N LEU A 205 1.58 -0.31 -21.06
CA LEU A 205 0.97 -1.48 -21.71
C LEU A 205 0.78 -1.25 -23.21
N SER A 206 0.32 -0.07 -23.61
CA SER A 206 0.10 0.32 -25.00
C SER A 206 1.37 0.41 -25.85
N SER A 207 2.54 0.44 -25.20
CA SER A 207 3.85 0.40 -25.86
C SER A 207 4.36 -1.03 -26.10
N ALA A 208 3.64 -2.06 -25.63
CA ALA A 208 4.02 -3.45 -25.84
C ALA A 208 3.76 -3.89 -27.30
N PRO A 209 4.65 -4.68 -27.95
CA PRO A 209 4.53 -5.02 -29.37
C PRO A 209 3.23 -5.70 -29.79
N ASN A 210 2.59 -6.43 -28.88
CA ASN A 210 1.37 -7.20 -29.16
C ASN A 210 0.10 -6.54 -28.63
N TYR A 211 0.20 -5.31 -28.10
CA TYR A 211 -0.97 -4.57 -27.65
C TYR A 211 -1.87 -4.21 -28.83
N LYS A 212 -3.17 -4.43 -28.67
CA LYS A 212 -4.19 -4.10 -29.66
C LYS A 212 -5.24 -3.23 -28.97
N PRO A 213 -5.29 -1.92 -29.29
CA PRO A 213 -6.22 -1.04 -28.62
C PRO A 213 -7.66 -1.33 -29.06
N HIS A 214 -8.61 -1.16 -28.14
CA HIS A 214 -10.03 -1.12 -28.48
C HIS A 214 -10.36 0.04 -29.46
N ARG A 215 -9.65 1.17 -29.33
CA ARG A 215 -9.71 2.32 -30.24
C ARG A 215 -8.33 2.89 -30.57
N PRO A 216 -8.06 3.27 -31.83
CA PRO A 216 -6.75 3.76 -32.24
C PRO A 216 -6.31 5.05 -31.51
N GLU A 217 -7.24 5.85 -30.99
CA GLU A 217 -6.96 7.11 -30.29
C GLU A 217 -6.50 6.91 -28.83
N LEU A 218 -6.89 5.80 -28.21
CA LEU A 218 -6.71 5.56 -26.78
C LEU A 218 -5.25 5.60 -26.31
N PRO A 219 -4.27 4.97 -27.00
CA PRO A 219 -2.86 5.04 -26.59
C PRO A 219 -2.32 6.46 -26.50
N LYS A 220 -2.69 7.30 -27.47
CA LYS A 220 -2.30 8.72 -27.48
C LYS A 220 -2.99 9.48 -26.34
N PHE A 221 -4.26 9.19 -26.07
CA PHE A 221 -5.00 9.75 -24.95
C PHE A 221 -4.32 9.43 -23.61
N TYR A 222 -3.99 8.15 -23.36
CA TYR A 222 -3.31 7.70 -22.13
C TYR A 222 -2.01 8.47 -21.89
N GLN A 223 -1.14 8.53 -22.90
CA GLN A 223 0.12 9.25 -22.83
C GLN A 223 -0.08 10.76 -22.62
N THR A 224 -0.98 11.38 -23.37
CA THR A 224 -1.13 12.85 -23.37
C THR A 224 -1.70 13.33 -22.04
N GLU A 225 -2.78 12.71 -21.60
CA GLU A 225 -3.52 13.19 -20.44
C GLU A 225 -2.83 12.84 -19.13
N SER A 226 -2.25 11.64 -19.00
CA SER A 226 -1.44 11.31 -17.82
C SER A 226 -0.26 12.28 -17.65
N ARG A 227 0.42 12.66 -18.74
CA ARG A 227 1.50 13.67 -18.69
C ARG A 227 0.99 15.04 -18.26
N ARG A 228 -0.16 15.48 -18.76
CA ARG A 228 -0.76 16.77 -18.36
C ARG A 228 -1.14 16.79 -16.88
N MET A 229 -1.77 15.72 -16.40
CA MET A 229 -2.18 15.54 -15.01
C MET A 229 -0.98 15.51 -14.07
N LEU A 230 0.06 14.72 -14.40
CA LEU A 230 1.30 14.67 -13.61
C LEU A 230 2.05 16.01 -13.62
N LYS A 231 2.13 16.70 -14.77
CA LYS A 231 2.75 18.03 -14.84
C LYS A 231 2.04 19.02 -13.93
N TYR A 232 0.71 19.01 -13.97
CA TYR A 232 -0.10 19.91 -13.16
C TYR A 232 0.09 19.63 -11.68
N PHE A 233 0.02 18.37 -11.26
CA PHE A 233 0.27 17.98 -9.87
C PHE A 233 1.67 18.38 -9.40
N HIS A 234 2.70 18.07 -10.18
CA HIS A 234 4.08 18.47 -9.85
C HIS A 234 4.19 20.00 -9.65
N GLY A 235 3.48 20.79 -10.46
CA GLY A 235 3.41 22.24 -10.31
C GLY A 235 2.70 22.74 -9.03
N GLN A 236 1.97 21.88 -8.31
CA GLN A 236 1.32 22.21 -7.04
C GLN A 236 2.18 21.91 -5.81
N LEU A 237 3.34 21.26 -5.97
CA LEU A 237 4.22 20.95 -4.85
C LEU A 237 4.86 22.23 -4.28
N ARG A 238 4.70 22.45 -2.98
CA ARG A 238 5.37 23.52 -2.23
C ARG A 238 6.62 22.96 -1.58
N VAL A 239 7.77 23.28 -2.17
CA VAL A 239 9.07 22.86 -1.66
C VAL A 239 9.50 23.76 -0.51
N ASP A 240 9.75 23.19 0.65
CA ASP A 240 10.48 23.83 1.73
C ASP A 240 11.97 23.48 1.60
N ASN A 241 12.77 24.42 1.05
CA ASN A 241 14.19 24.19 0.81
C ASN A 241 15.02 24.11 2.10
N GLN A 242 14.54 24.65 3.22
CA GLN A 242 15.26 24.59 4.49
C GLN A 242 15.11 23.22 5.15
N ARG A 243 13.90 22.64 5.06
CA ARG A 243 13.58 21.33 5.62
C ARG A 243 13.68 20.17 4.63
N ASP A 244 13.92 20.47 3.35
CA ASP A 244 13.97 19.54 2.22
C ASP A 244 12.74 18.60 2.18
N LEU A 245 11.55 19.20 2.23
CA LEU A 245 10.26 18.49 2.18
C LEU A 245 9.27 19.16 1.22
N ASN A 246 8.21 18.44 0.84
CA ASN A 246 7.16 18.94 -0.05
C ASN A 246 5.78 18.84 0.59
N VAL A 247 5.06 19.95 0.67
CA VAL A 247 3.63 19.96 1.06
C VAL A 247 2.79 20.32 -0.16
N TRP A 248 1.59 19.76 -0.28
CA TRP A 248 0.64 20.11 -1.32
C TRP A 248 -0.77 20.29 -0.77
N LYS A 249 -1.59 20.97 -1.56
CA LYS A 249 -2.98 21.29 -1.24
C LYS A 249 -3.90 20.21 -1.76
N TYR A 250 -5.09 20.09 -1.16
CA TYR A 250 -6.16 19.21 -1.61
C TYR A 250 -6.58 19.46 -3.06
N GLY A 251 -6.74 20.73 -3.44
CA GLY A 251 -7.20 21.06 -4.79
C GLY A 251 -7.27 22.56 -5.05
N PRO A 252 -6.28 23.16 -5.74
CA PRO A 252 -6.20 24.61 -5.93
C PRO A 252 -7.33 25.21 -6.78
N ASN A 253 -8.01 24.39 -7.59
CA ASN A 253 -9.15 24.78 -8.42
C ASN A 253 -10.50 24.31 -7.83
N THR A 254 -10.55 23.96 -6.54
CA THR A 254 -11.75 23.46 -5.87
C THR A 254 -12.39 24.54 -4.99
N HIS A 255 -13.50 24.20 -4.33
CA HIS A 255 -14.11 25.06 -3.32
C HIS A 255 -13.21 25.32 -2.10
N TRP A 256 -12.19 24.48 -1.87
CA TRP A 256 -11.23 24.60 -0.76
C TRP A 256 -9.79 24.77 -1.28
N PRO A 257 -9.48 25.87 -1.98
CA PRO A 257 -8.19 26.05 -2.64
C PRO A 257 -7.02 26.20 -1.67
N GLU A 258 -7.31 26.52 -0.40
CA GLU A 258 -6.31 26.67 0.67
C GLU A 258 -6.17 25.44 1.56
N LEU A 259 -7.04 24.44 1.41
CA LEU A 259 -6.99 23.23 2.25
C LEU A 259 -5.74 22.42 1.92
N ILE A 260 -4.98 22.05 2.96
CA ILE A 260 -3.87 21.12 2.85
C ILE A 260 -4.43 19.70 2.71
N GLU A 261 -3.77 18.90 1.86
CA GLU A 261 -4.16 17.50 1.68
C GLU A 261 -4.09 16.74 3.00
N ASP A 262 -4.97 15.76 3.19
CA ASP A 262 -4.91 14.89 4.36
C ASP A 262 -4.02 13.67 4.10
N VAL A 263 -3.43 13.16 5.18
CA VAL A 263 -2.50 12.01 5.12
C VAL A 263 -3.16 10.75 4.57
N GLY A 264 -4.48 10.64 4.74
CA GLY A 264 -5.26 9.46 4.38
C GLY A 264 -5.49 9.36 2.88
N HIS A 265 -5.73 10.48 2.19
CA HIS A 265 -5.84 10.54 0.72
C HIS A 265 -4.51 10.80 0.02
N GLY A 266 -3.51 11.34 0.72
CA GLY A 266 -2.16 11.55 0.20
C GLY A 266 -1.52 10.29 -0.42
N PHE A 267 -2.02 9.08 -0.11
CA PHE A 267 -1.59 7.86 -0.81
C PHE A 267 -1.85 7.92 -2.31
N ILE A 268 -2.96 8.49 -2.78
CA ILE A 268 -3.30 8.55 -4.20
C ILE A 268 -2.28 9.43 -4.93
N ASP A 269 -1.94 10.55 -4.30
CA ASP A 269 -0.95 11.49 -4.81
C ASP A 269 0.44 10.86 -4.89
N ILE A 270 0.83 10.13 -3.83
CA ILE A 270 2.08 9.38 -3.77
C ILE A 270 2.13 8.30 -4.86
N GLN A 271 1.04 7.55 -5.08
CA GLN A 271 0.96 6.55 -6.15
C GLN A 271 1.18 7.19 -7.53
N ALA A 272 0.52 8.32 -7.80
CA ALA A 272 0.71 9.02 -9.07
C ALA A 272 2.15 9.57 -9.22
N ALA A 273 2.76 10.09 -8.15
CA ALA A 273 4.16 10.52 -8.16
C ALA A 273 5.12 9.35 -8.44
N LEU A 274 4.90 8.18 -7.81
CA LEU A 274 5.67 6.95 -8.05
C LEU A 274 5.57 6.51 -9.52
N GLN A 275 4.36 6.53 -10.09
CA GLN A 275 4.17 6.28 -11.52
C GLN A 275 4.91 7.31 -12.37
N GLY A 276 4.90 8.57 -11.97
CA GLY A 276 5.62 9.66 -12.62
C GLY A 276 7.12 9.43 -12.69
N VAL A 277 7.74 9.00 -11.58
CA VAL A 277 9.16 8.62 -11.51
C VAL A 277 9.43 7.39 -12.37
N ARG A 278 8.63 6.33 -12.23
CA ARG A 278 8.79 5.08 -12.99
C ARG A 278 8.69 5.32 -14.50
N GLN A 279 7.79 6.20 -14.93
CA GLN A 279 7.61 6.58 -16.33
C GLN A 279 8.62 7.64 -16.81
N LYS A 280 9.51 8.12 -15.93
CA LYS A 280 10.51 9.16 -16.20
C LYS A 280 9.88 10.44 -16.75
N THR A 281 8.84 10.91 -16.07
CA THR A 281 8.10 12.13 -16.44
C THR A 281 8.55 13.33 -15.59
N TYR A 282 7.61 14.07 -14.99
CA TYR A 282 7.88 15.31 -14.26
C TYR A 282 8.36 15.09 -12.83
N PHE A 283 8.20 13.89 -12.28
CA PHE A 283 8.63 13.54 -10.93
C PHE A 283 10.01 12.87 -10.94
N SER A 284 10.76 13.08 -9.86
CA SER A 284 12.07 12.49 -9.61
C SER A 284 12.14 11.75 -8.26
N GLU A 285 13.19 10.96 -8.08
CA GLU A 285 13.53 10.34 -6.79
C GLU A 285 13.70 11.37 -5.66
N THR A 286 14.10 12.59 -6.00
CA THR A 286 14.21 13.69 -5.04
C THR A 286 12.83 14.14 -4.56
N ASP A 287 11.82 14.15 -5.43
CA ASP A 287 10.46 14.52 -5.04
C ASP A 287 9.86 13.48 -4.10
N LEU A 288 10.08 12.19 -4.38
CA LEU A 288 9.62 11.10 -3.51
C LEU A 288 10.30 11.13 -2.13
N ARG A 289 11.60 11.41 -2.08
CA ARG A 289 12.31 11.62 -0.81
C ARG A 289 11.72 12.78 -0.02
N ARG A 290 11.43 13.91 -0.68
CA ARG A 290 10.81 15.09 -0.05
C ARG A 290 9.41 14.82 0.45
N MET A 291 8.60 14.05 -0.29
CA MET A 291 7.29 13.58 0.18
C MET A 291 7.44 12.69 1.42
N GLY A 292 8.45 11.82 1.45
CA GLY A 292 8.78 11.04 2.65
C GLY A 292 9.18 11.92 3.84
N GLN A 293 9.99 12.95 3.61
CA GLN A 293 10.36 13.93 4.65
C GLN A 293 9.14 14.68 5.21
N THR A 294 8.11 14.93 4.41
CA THR A 294 6.85 15.53 4.89
C THR A 294 6.22 14.67 5.98
N PHE A 295 6.17 13.34 5.79
CA PHE A 295 5.67 12.45 6.83
C PHE A 295 6.54 12.52 8.08
N VAL A 296 7.85 12.38 7.92
CA VAL A 296 8.79 12.28 9.04
C VAL A 296 8.87 13.56 9.86
N GLN A 297 8.79 14.73 9.22
CA GLN A 297 9.03 16.02 9.87
C GLN A 297 7.75 16.77 10.26
N ASN A 298 6.63 16.57 9.54
CA ASN A 298 5.37 17.27 9.82
C ASN A 298 4.30 16.34 10.39
N VAL A 299 4.19 15.11 9.89
CA VAL A 299 3.07 14.21 10.25
C VAL A 299 3.37 13.47 11.54
N TRP A 300 4.53 12.82 11.63
CA TRP A 300 4.93 12.06 12.80
C TRP A 300 5.50 12.96 13.90
N ASN A 301 5.14 12.67 15.16
CA ASN A 301 5.63 13.42 16.32
C ASN A 301 7.10 13.16 16.72
N GLY A 302 7.79 12.24 16.06
CA GLY A 302 9.20 11.92 16.35
C GLY A 302 9.43 10.96 17.52
N ASP A 303 8.39 10.42 18.18
CA ASP A 303 8.55 9.46 19.29
C ASP A 303 8.10 8.05 18.87
N LEU A 304 8.98 7.04 19.00
CA LEU A 304 8.65 5.63 18.74
C LEU A 304 8.00 4.93 19.95
N ARG A 305 8.17 5.49 21.16
CA ARG A 305 7.55 4.97 22.39
C ARG A 305 6.09 5.37 22.50
N ASP A 306 5.73 6.53 21.96
CA ASP A 306 4.34 6.98 21.84
C ASP A 306 4.14 7.68 20.48
N PRO A 307 4.11 6.91 19.38
CA PRO A 307 3.97 7.49 18.05
C PRO A 307 2.57 8.08 17.87
N GLN A 308 2.54 9.33 17.45
CA GLN A 308 1.31 10.06 17.10
C GLN A 308 1.49 10.69 15.72
N PHE A 309 0.37 10.90 15.03
CA PHE A 309 0.35 11.37 13.66
C PHE A 309 -0.68 12.49 13.47
N HIS A 310 -0.30 13.54 12.77
CA HIS A 310 -1.21 14.61 12.35
C HIS A 310 -2.05 14.19 11.14
N TYR A 311 -3.26 14.73 11.04
CA TYR A 311 -4.18 14.46 9.94
C TYR A 311 -3.79 15.16 8.63
N TYR A 312 -3.19 16.35 8.70
CA TYR A 312 -2.79 17.14 7.53
C TYR A 312 -1.28 17.08 7.27
N LEU A 313 -0.87 17.19 6.00
CA LEU A 313 0.52 17.09 5.58
C LEU A 313 1.45 18.19 6.10
N ASP A 314 0.89 19.32 6.52
CA ASP A 314 1.65 20.44 7.09
C ASP A 314 1.86 20.31 8.61
N GLY A 315 1.28 19.28 9.24
CA GLY A 315 1.36 19.07 10.69
C GLY A 315 0.45 20.00 11.50
N ALA A 316 -0.49 20.71 10.86
CA ALA A 316 -1.43 21.56 11.56
C ALA A 316 -2.33 20.72 12.49
N PRO A 317 -2.52 21.12 13.77
CA PRO A 317 -3.38 20.39 14.70
C PRO A 317 -4.80 20.23 14.17
N SER A 318 -5.35 19.03 14.30
CA SER A 318 -6.70 18.70 13.86
C SER A 318 -7.43 17.86 14.90
N GLN A 319 -8.74 18.05 15.02
CA GLN A 319 -9.59 17.15 15.80
C GLN A 319 -9.53 15.69 15.28
N TYR A 320 -9.04 15.48 14.06
CA TYR A 320 -8.90 14.17 13.45
C TYR A 320 -7.57 13.48 13.75
N ASP A 321 -6.59 14.15 14.37
CA ASP A 321 -5.26 13.57 14.65
C ASP A 321 -5.38 12.23 15.41
N ALA A 322 -6.18 12.21 16.47
CA ALA A 322 -6.38 11.04 17.31
C ALA A 322 -7.17 9.89 16.65
N THR A 323 -7.96 10.17 15.61
CA THR A 323 -8.90 9.19 15.02
C THR A 323 -8.57 8.80 13.58
N ARG A 324 -7.80 9.62 12.87
CA ARG A 324 -7.49 9.46 11.45
C ARG A 324 -6.04 9.83 11.10
N GLY A 325 -5.23 10.34 12.04
CA GLY A 325 -3.82 10.63 11.76
C GLY A 325 -3.03 9.37 11.35
N TYR A 326 -3.37 8.22 11.92
CA TYR A 326 -2.75 6.93 11.57
C TYR A 326 -3.17 6.38 10.20
N TRP A 327 -3.95 7.14 9.42
CA TRP A 327 -4.39 6.74 8.10
C TRP A 327 -3.30 6.89 7.02
N GLY A 328 -2.11 7.39 7.35
CA GLY A 328 -1.00 7.58 6.40
C GLY A 328 -0.35 6.32 5.80
N PHE A 329 -1.04 5.18 5.62
CA PHE A 329 -0.47 3.94 5.09
C PHE A 329 0.16 4.10 3.69
N GLY A 330 -0.31 5.07 2.91
CA GLY A 330 0.28 5.45 1.63
C GLY A 330 1.74 5.86 1.71
N PHE A 331 2.17 6.41 2.84
CA PHE A 331 3.56 6.79 3.05
C PHE A 331 4.49 5.58 3.20
N LEU A 332 3.97 4.38 3.51
CA LEU A 332 4.79 3.17 3.57
C LEU A 332 5.41 2.80 2.22
N TYR A 333 4.84 3.26 1.09
CA TYR A 333 5.49 3.16 -0.22
C TYR A 333 6.81 3.94 -0.31
N LEU A 334 7.01 4.91 0.59
CA LEU A 334 8.20 5.75 0.65
C LEU A 334 9.21 5.28 1.71
N ALA A 335 8.96 4.16 2.38
CA ALA A 335 9.86 3.61 3.41
C ALA A 335 11.27 3.27 2.85
N GLY A 336 11.39 3.01 1.55
CA GLY A 336 12.68 2.85 0.88
C GLY A 336 13.52 4.13 0.78
N TYR A 337 12.89 5.31 0.89
CA TYR A 337 13.55 6.63 0.92
C TYR A 337 13.87 7.08 2.34
N ASP A 338 12.98 6.78 3.29
CA ASP A 338 13.21 7.03 4.72
C ASP A 338 12.53 5.95 5.57
N TYR A 339 13.35 5.10 6.17
CA TYR A 339 12.88 3.94 6.92
C TYR A 339 12.11 4.31 8.21
N ARG A 340 12.28 5.55 8.71
CA ARG A 340 11.57 6.06 9.90
C ARG A 340 10.05 6.09 9.70
N ILE A 341 9.58 6.15 8.45
CA ILE A 341 8.17 6.02 8.12
C ILE A 341 7.65 4.64 8.56
N TRP A 342 8.37 3.58 8.21
CA TRP A 342 8.00 2.24 8.62
C TRP A 342 8.15 2.07 10.14
N GLU A 343 9.27 2.53 10.74
CA GLU A 343 9.51 2.38 12.18
C GLU A 343 8.38 3.00 13.02
N SER A 344 7.95 4.21 12.67
CA SER A 344 6.91 4.94 13.39
C SER A 344 5.53 4.27 13.24
N MET A 345 5.13 3.91 12.02
CA MET A 345 3.84 3.23 11.79
C MET A 345 3.82 1.83 12.41
N ALA A 346 4.88 1.06 12.26
CA ALA A 346 4.99 -0.27 12.83
C ALA A 346 4.97 -0.20 14.37
N SER A 347 5.65 0.78 14.98
CA SER A 347 5.61 1.03 16.43
C SER A 347 4.21 1.42 16.93
N TYR A 348 3.43 2.14 16.11
CA TYR A 348 2.04 2.46 16.43
C TYR A 348 1.16 1.21 16.38
N PHE A 349 1.17 0.49 15.26
CA PHE A 349 0.30 -0.66 15.08
C PHE A 349 0.68 -1.86 15.94
N ASP A 350 1.92 -1.98 16.42
CA ASP A 350 2.33 -3.08 17.32
C ASP A 350 1.62 -2.96 18.68
N LYS A 351 1.24 -1.74 19.05
CA LYS A 351 0.44 -1.43 20.25
C LYS A 351 -1.08 -1.41 19.96
N HIS A 352 -1.46 -1.41 18.69
CA HIS A 352 -2.84 -1.26 18.23
C HIS A 352 -3.24 -2.36 17.23
N VAL A 353 -2.76 -3.59 17.43
CA VAL A 353 -2.97 -4.71 16.51
C VAL A 353 -4.46 -4.98 16.26
N ASP A 354 -5.32 -4.71 17.24
CA ASP A 354 -6.77 -4.87 17.06
C ASP A 354 -7.37 -3.89 16.05
N LEU A 355 -6.75 -2.71 15.82
CA LEU A 355 -7.20 -1.79 14.76
C LEU A 355 -7.05 -2.42 13.38
N LEU A 356 -5.99 -3.21 13.15
CA LEU A 356 -5.73 -3.90 11.88
C LEU A 356 -6.84 -4.90 11.50
N LYS A 357 -7.70 -5.28 12.46
CA LYS A 357 -8.80 -6.23 12.23
C LYS A 357 -10.12 -5.55 11.83
N GLN A 358 -10.24 -4.23 11.97
CA GLN A 358 -11.56 -3.56 11.97
C GLN A 358 -12.07 -3.14 10.59
N GLN A 359 -11.18 -2.84 9.65
CA GLN A 359 -11.52 -2.27 8.34
C GLN A 359 -10.43 -2.62 7.31
N PRO A 360 -10.78 -2.72 6.02
CA PRO A 360 -9.81 -3.03 4.96
C PRO A 360 -8.69 -1.99 4.91
N TYR A 361 -9.00 -0.73 5.16
CA TYR A 361 -8.03 0.36 5.16
C TYR A 361 -6.88 0.13 6.16
N ILE A 362 -7.22 -0.32 7.37
CA ILE A 362 -6.23 -0.54 8.42
C ILE A 362 -5.52 -1.89 8.18
N ALA A 363 -6.23 -2.92 7.72
CA ALA A 363 -5.62 -4.19 7.35
C ALA A 363 -4.61 -4.06 6.19
N VAL A 364 -4.89 -3.16 5.23
CA VAL A 364 -3.97 -2.78 4.15
C VAL A 364 -2.66 -2.21 4.72
N THR A 365 -2.71 -1.49 5.84
CA THR A 365 -1.50 -1.10 6.57
C THR A 365 -0.68 -2.30 7.02
N ALA A 366 -1.29 -3.38 7.51
CA ALA A 366 -0.56 -4.60 7.88
C ALA A 366 0.15 -5.23 6.67
N ALA A 367 -0.51 -5.30 5.51
CA ALA A 367 0.12 -5.78 4.28
C ALA A 367 1.30 -4.88 3.87
N MET A 368 1.12 -3.55 3.89
CA MET A 368 2.17 -2.59 3.56
C MET A 368 3.36 -2.65 4.53
N LEU A 369 3.10 -2.84 5.83
CA LEU A 369 4.14 -3.04 6.83
C LEU A 369 4.92 -4.33 6.55
N ALA A 370 4.24 -5.43 6.20
CA ALA A 370 4.89 -6.68 5.81
C ALA A 370 5.75 -6.52 4.54
N ILE A 371 5.23 -5.82 3.54
CA ILE A 371 5.94 -5.53 2.29
C ILE A 371 7.19 -4.71 2.57
N ALA A 372 7.06 -3.62 3.33
CA ALA A 372 8.17 -2.75 3.68
C ALA A 372 9.22 -3.48 4.53
N THR A 373 8.82 -4.36 5.46
CA THR A 373 9.75 -5.24 6.17
C THR A 373 10.54 -6.10 5.18
N GLU A 374 9.88 -6.77 4.24
CA GLU A 374 10.59 -7.64 3.29
C GLU A 374 11.54 -6.85 2.36
N GLN A 375 11.10 -5.68 1.89
CA GLN A 375 11.82 -4.88 0.88
C GLN A 375 12.91 -3.98 1.46
N HIS A 376 12.70 -3.44 2.67
CA HIS A 376 13.50 -2.33 3.20
C HIS A 376 14.14 -2.60 4.53
N ASP A 377 13.76 -3.66 5.25
CA ASP A 377 14.50 -4.05 6.44
C ASP A 377 15.91 -4.52 6.03
N ARG A 378 16.90 -3.73 6.47
CA ARG A 378 18.31 -3.94 6.16
C ARG A 378 19.07 -4.53 7.34
N TRP A 379 18.57 -4.39 8.56
CA TRP A 379 19.35 -4.61 9.75
C TRP A 379 18.76 -5.75 10.57
N ALA A 380 19.54 -6.83 10.67
CA ALA A 380 19.13 -7.94 11.51
C ALA A 380 19.03 -7.49 12.97
N PRO A 381 18.27 -8.22 13.81
CA PRO A 381 18.24 -7.92 15.23
C PRO A 381 19.64 -8.04 15.83
N GLY A 382 19.95 -7.25 16.87
CA GLY A 382 21.21 -7.38 17.57
C GLY A 382 21.40 -8.76 18.22
N ALA A 383 22.59 -9.02 18.75
CA ALA A 383 22.86 -10.29 19.42
C ALA A 383 21.95 -10.47 20.65
N PRO A 384 21.41 -11.67 20.89
CA PRO A 384 20.77 -12.01 22.15
C PRO A 384 21.67 -11.64 23.33
N ARG A 385 21.08 -11.21 24.43
CA ARG A 385 21.84 -10.68 25.57
C ARG A 385 21.85 -11.68 26.71
N ARG A 386 22.88 -11.61 27.55
CA ARG A 386 22.98 -12.42 28.78
C ARG A 386 22.75 -13.91 28.53
N LEU A 387 23.38 -14.48 27.49
CA LEU A 387 23.35 -15.92 27.26
C LEU A 387 24.03 -16.64 28.43
N VAL A 388 23.32 -17.57 29.05
CA VAL A 388 23.79 -18.38 30.17
C VAL A 388 23.50 -19.84 29.90
N ALA A 389 24.40 -20.72 30.29
CA ALA A 389 24.25 -22.16 30.23
C ALA A 389 24.17 -22.72 31.66
N ARG A 390 23.18 -23.56 31.94
CA ARG A 390 22.98 -24.20 33.25
C ARG A 390 22.82 -25.70 33.08
N GLN A 391 23.67 -26.46 33.76
CA GLN A 391 23.60 -27.91 33.79
C GLN A 391 22.30 -28.37 34.46
N ARG A 392 21.62 -29.37 33.88
CA ARG A 392 20.40 -30.00 34.42
C ARG A 392 20.46 -31.51 34.18
N ALA A 393 20.95 -32.26 35.16
CA ALA A 393 21.22 -33.69 35.02
C ALA A 393 22.07 -33.95 33.74
N GLU A 394 21.58 -34.74 32.79
CA GLU A 394 22.28 -35.05 31.53
C GLU A 394 22.13 -33.97 30.45
N ASP A 395 21.29 -32.96 30.69
CA ASP A 395 20.96 -31.91 29.71
C ASP A 395 21.60 -30.57 30.06
N LEU A 396 21.66 -29.67 29.08
CA LEU A 396 22.09 -28.30 29.24
C LEU A 396 20.94 -27.33 28.92
N LEU A 397 20.56 -26.49 29.88
CA LEU A 397 19.61 -25.41 29.64
C LEU A 397 20.36 -24.13 29.24
N LEU A 398 20.12 -23.65 28.03
CA LEU A 398 20.52 -22.32 27.57
C LEU A 398 19.39 -21.32 27.84
N THR A 399 19.72 -20.14 28.37
CA THR A 399 18.77 -19.03 28.57
C THR A 399 19.39 -17.72 28.12
N TRP A 400 18.60 -16.83 27.51
CA TRP A 400 19.04 -15.51 27.07
C TRP A 400 17.92 -14.48 27.20
N GLN A 401 18.28 -13.21 27.03
CA GLN A 401 17.35 -12.10 26.89
C GLN A 401 17.28 -11.65 25.43
N PRO A 402 16.14 -11.09 24.98
CA PRO A 402 16.04 -10.50 23.67
C PRO A 402 17.06 -9.37 23.45
N PRO A 403 17.47 -9.13 22.19
CA PRO A 403 18.17 -7.89 21.84
C PRO A 403 17.30 -6.67 22.16
N THR A 404 17.94 -5.51 22.26
CA THR A 404 17.26 -4.22 22.51
C THR A 404 17.45 -3.21 21.39
N ALA A 405 18.25 -3.56 20.39
CA ALA A 405 18.59 -2.77 19.23
C ALA A 405 18.88 -3.72 18.06
N ASP A 406 18.85 -3.20 16.85
CA ASP A 406 19.33 -3.91 15.66
C ASP A 406 20.86 -3.99 15.65
N ALA A 407 21.41 -4.78 14.72
CA ALA A 407 22.83 -5.06 14.62
C ALA A 407 23.68 -3.80 14.33
N ASP A 408 23.10 -2.75 13.76
CA ASP A 408 23.75 -1.46 13.52
C ASP A 408 23.62 -0.47 14.70
N GLY A 409 22.89 -0.85 15.76
CA GLY A 409 22.66 -0.04 16.97
C GLY A 409 21.41 0.84 16.92
N THR A 410 20.62 0.81 15.85
CA THR A 410 19.32 1.50 15.76
C THR A 410 18.25 0.81 16.63
N PRO A 411 17.11 1.49 16.92
CA PRO A 411 16.01 0.87 17.67
C PRO A 411 15.58 -0.47 17.08
N LEU A 412 15.32 -1.46 17.93
CA LEU A 412 15.00 -2.83 17.50
C LEU A 412 13.76 -2.87 16.59
N THR A 413 13.96 -3.25 15.33
CA THR A 413 12.89 -3.26 14.32
C THR A 413 12.07 -4.54 14.37
N GLY A 414 12.63 -5.66 14.82
CA GLY A 414 11.85 -6.88 15.02
C GLY A 414 12.63 -8.00 15.68
N VAL A 415 11.94 -8.95 16.30
CA VAL A 415 12.49 -10.26 16.64
C VAL A 415 11.39 -11.30 16.41
N HIS A 416 11.56 -12.13 15.40
CA HIS A 416 10.67 -13.25 15.13
C HIS A 416 11.00 -14.47 15.99
N GLY A 417 12.29 -14.69 16.26
CA GLY A 417 12.74 -15.79 17.11
C GLY A 417 14.24 -15.93 17.16
N TYR A 418 14.69 -17.11 17.59
CA TYR A 418 16.08 -17.43 17.82
C TYR A 418 16.50 -18.70 17.10
N VAL A 419 17.75 -18.73 16.66
CA VAL A 419 18.39 -19.95 16.13
C VAL A 419 19.54 -20.32 17.05
N VAL A 420 19.57 -21.59 17.43
CA VAL A 420 20.55 -22.14 18.38
C VAL A 420 21.50 -23.04 17.62
N TYR A 421 22.80 -22.84 17.84
CA TYR A 421 23.85 -23.63 17.25
C TYR A 421 24.78 -24.24 18.29
N GLN A 422 25.38 -25.36 17.93
CA GLN A 422 26.44 -26.03 18.68
C GLN A 422 27.67 -26.20 17.79
N ALA A 423 28.84 -25.86 18.30
CA ALA A 423 30.13 -26.17 17.68
C ALA A 423 30.99 -26.96 18.67
N SER A 424 31.59 -28.05 18.20
CA SER A 424 32.60 -28.79 18.97
C SER A 424 33.85 -27.93 19.18
N ARG A 425 34.60 -28.21 20.25
CA ARG A 425 35.88 -27.52 20.52
C ARG A 425 36.85 -27.74 19.35
N GLY A 426 37.32 -26.66 18.72
CA GLY A 426 38.22 -26.70 17.56
C GLY A 426 37.52 -26.75 16.20
N ASP A 427 36.21 -26.95 16.16
CA ASP A 427 35.43 -26.88 14.92
C ASP A 427 34.97 -25.44 14.64
N SER A 428 35.10 -25.00 13.39
CA SER A 428 34.63 -23.70 12.93
C SER A 428 33.18 -23.74 12.43
N LYS A 429 32.66 -24.93 12.08
CA LYS A 429 31.28 -25.11 11.63
C LYS A 429 30.36 -25.38 12.81
N ALA A 430 29.41 -24.47 13.02
CA ALA A 430 28.36 -24.64 14.01
C ALA A 430 27.17 -25.39 13.39
N ARG A 431 26.72 -26.47 14.02
CA ARG A 431 25.51 -27.21 13.67
C ARG A 431 24.30 -26.53 14.30
N ARG A 432 23.27 -26.27 13.50
CA ARG A 432 21.97 -25.80 13.98
C ARG A 432 21.26 -26.91 14.79
N LEU A 433 20.67 -26.54 15.93
CA LEU A 433 20.05 -27.47 16.87
C LEU A 433 18.52 -27.53 16.75
N ASN A 434 17.87 -26.44 16.37
CA ASN A 434 16.41 -26.33 16.29
C ASN A 434 15.94 -26.16 14.85
N ASP A 435 14.81 -26.78 14.52
CA ASP A 435 14.10 -26.59 13.25
C ASP A 435 13.31 -25.26 13.30
N GLY A 436 13.55 -24.37 12.35
CA GLY A 436 12.92 -23.04 12.34
C GLY A 436 13.41 -22.13 13.50
N ALA A 437 12.90 -20.91 13.56
CA ALA A 437 13.21 -19.98 14.65
C ALA A 437 12.30 -20.26 15.85
N ILE A 438 12.86 -20.34 17.07
CA ILE A 438 12.07 -20.54 18.30
C ILE A 438 11.76 -19.19 18.96
N LYS A 439 10.56 -19.05 19.51
CA LYS A 439 10.16 -17.80 20.23
C LYS A 439 10.62 -17.76 21.68
N ALA A 440 10.92 -18.91 22.28
CA ALA A 440 11.32 -18.99 23.67
C ALA A 440 12.74 -18.43 23.87
N GLY A 441 12.93 -17.64 24.95
CA GLY A 441 14.26 -17.16 25.39
C GLY A 441 15.11 -18.24 26.07
N GLN A 442 14.86 -19.52 25.74
CA GLN A 442 15.53 -20.66 26.31
C GLN A 442 15.51 -21.86 25.37
N TYR A 443 16.50 -22.75 25.51
CA TYR A 443 16.58 -24.00 24.76
C TYR A 443 17.27 -25.09 25.58
N VAL A 444 16.75 -26.31 25.53
CA VAL A 444 17.34 -27.47 26.20
C VAL A 444 18.13 -28.27 25.17
N VAL A 445 19.42 -28.45 25.43
CA VAL A 445 20.30 -29.31 24.64
C VAL A 445 20.37 -30.67 25.34
N ALA A 446 19.71 -31.66 24.76
CA ALA A 446 19.64 -33.00 25.34
C ALA A 446 21.01 -33.72 25.30
N GLY A 447 21.41 -34.37 26.39
CA GLY A 447 22.63 -35.18 26.47
C GLY A 447 23.94 -34.39 26.32
N ALA A 448 23.93 -33.12 26.72
CA ALA A 448 25.04 -32.18 26.55
C ALA A 448 26.00 -32.09 27.75
N ALA A 449 25.68 -32.74 28.88
CA ALA A 449 26.41 -32.60 30.15
C ALA A 449 27.92 -32.86 30.09
N GLU A 450 28.34 -33.82 29.27
CA GLU A 450 29.69 -34.38 29.33
C GLU A 450 30.62 -33.85 28.23
N LYS A 451 30.14 -32.94 27.35
CA LYS A 451 30.87 -32.54 26.15
C LYS A 451 31.26 -31.06 26.19
N SER A 452 32.57 -30.80 26.07
CA SER A 452 33.08 -29.45 25.80
C SER A 452 32.53 -28.93 24.48
N ALA A 453 31.70 -27.89 24.52
CA ALA A 453 31.09 -27.32 23.33
C ALA A 453 30.94 -25.79 23.44
N ARG A 454 30.89 -25.13 22.29
CA ARG A 454 30.46 -23.74 22.18
C ARG A 454 29.02 -23.71 21.69
N TYR A 455 28.19 -22.94 22.37
CA TYR A 455 26.82 -22.69 21.97
C TYR A 455 26.69 -21.26 21.49
N ARG A 456 25.93 -21.09 20.41
CA ARG A 456 25.62 -19.79 19.83
C ARG A 456 24.12 -19.62 19.77
N VAL A 457 23.65 -18.42 20.07
CA VAL A 457 22.25 -18.05 19.86
C VAL A 457 22.23 -16.76 19.06
N THR A 458 21.56 -16.78 17.92
CA THR A 458 21.28 -15.60 17.09
C THR A 458 19.80 -15.25 17.21
N ALA A 459 19.48 -13.99 16.96
CA ALA A 459 18.10 -13.54 16.77
C ALA A 459 17.82 -13.38 15.28
N VAL A 460 16.60 -13.67 14.85
CA VAL A 460 16.13 -13.46 13.48
C VAL A 460 14.88 -12.58 13.50
N ASP A 461 14.70 -11.76 12.46
CA ASP A 461 13.51 -10.95 12.25
C ASP A 461 12.43 -11.68 11.43
N TYR A 462 11.39 -10.93 11.03
CA TYR A 462 10.24 -11.42 10.27
C TYR A 462 10.48 -11.51 8.76
N ARG A 463 11.69 -11.20 8.25
CA ARG A 463 12.01 -11.29 6.83
C ARG A 463 12.04 -12.76 6.41
N ARG A 464 11.46 -13.11 5.26
CA ARG A 464 11.32 -14.53 4.85
C ARG A 464 12.63 -15.24 4.59
N ASN A 465 13.62 -14.51 4.09
CA ASN A 465 14.98 -15.03 3.92
C ASN A 465 15.82 -14.95 5.21
N GLY A 466 15.21 -14.56 6.34
CA GLY A 466 15.80 -14.54 7.67
C GLY A 466 16.98 -13.59 7.77
N ASN A 467 16.73 -12.35 8.23
CA ASN A 467 17.84 -11.47 8.59
C ASN A 467 18.39 -11.94 9.95
N GLU A 468 19.36 -12.85 9.90
CA GLU A 468 19.95 -13.43 11.09
C GLU A 468 21.06 -12.53 11.64
N GLY A 469 20.87 -12.13 12.90
CA GLY A 469 21.75 -11.22 13.61
C GLY A 469 23.04 -11.87 14.09
N PRO A 470 23.96 -11.06 14.65
CA PRO A 470 25.16 -11.58 15.29
C PRO A 470 24.83 -12.53 16.45
N ALA A 471 25.73 -13.47 16.72
CA ALA A 471 25.54 -14.47 17.75
C ALA A 471 25.96 -13.96 19.14
N ALA A 472 25.18 -14.33 20.15
CA ALA A 472 25.67 -14.47 21.51
C ALA A 472 26.36 -15.83 21.64
N GLU A 473 27.55 -15.88 22.22
CA GLU A 473 28.31 -17.13 22.38
C GLU A 473 28.56 -17.46 23.85
N ILE A 474 28.58 -18.75 24.16
CA ILE A 474 29.05 -19.28 25.44
C ILE A 474 29.81 -20.58 25.23
N ALA A 475 30.95 -20.72 25.90
CA ALA A 475 31.69 -21.97 25.96
C ALA A 475 31.29 -22.71 27.26
N VAL A 476 30.97 -23.99 27.13
CA VAL A 476 30.68 -24.87 28.26
C VAL A 476 31.79 -25.90 28.36
N ALA A 477 32.44 -25.94 29.51
CA ALA A 477 33.41 -26.97 29.86
C ALA A 477 32.70 -28.12 30.59
N PRO A 478 33.25 -29.35 30.56
CA PRO A 478 32.76 -30.44 31.38
C PRO A 478 32.94 -30.06 32.85
N GLN A 479 32.00 -30.46 33.71
CA GLN A 479 32.16 -30.33 35.16
C GLN A 479 33.12 -31.36 35.71
#